data_AF-A0A9Q1HBZ1-F1
#
_entry.id   AF-A0A9Q1HBZ1-F1
#
_cell.length_a   1.000
_cell.length_b   1.000
_cell.length_c   1.000
_cell.angle_alpha   90.00
_cell.angle_beta   90.00
_cell.angle_gamma   90.00
#
_symmetry.space_group_name_H-M   'P 1'
#
loop_
_entity.id
_entity.type
_entity.pdbx_description
1 polymer ?
#
loop_
_entity_poly.entity_id
_entity_poly.type
_entity_poly.pdbx_seq_one_letter_code
_entity_poly.pdbx_strand_id
1 'polypeptide(L)'
;MVTKGVVQGAPINSNDKQSLGAFADDLKSYGETLKAMGFEGEINTQSNLVSIVERLPGYLKNRWVRNVRDIRKNKRSPGIDDLISYVEDVTEEVTDPVYGKLTFAGRGKYLKKPGNGQEASHT
;
A
#
# COMPACT_ATOMS: atom_id res chain seq x y z
N MET A 1 -1.79 10.50 25.07
CA MET A 1 -2.72 10.17 23.96
C MET A 1 -2.01 10.49 22.65
N VAL A 2 -1.41 9.49 21.99
CA VAL A 2 -0.62 9.71 20.77
C VAL A 2 -0.83 8.57 19.78
N THR A 3 -2.01 8.44 19.16
CA THR A 3 -2.22 7.41 18.12
C THR A 3 -3.15 7.84 16.98
N LYS A 4 -3.30 9.14 16.72
CA LYS A 4 -4.01 9.63 15.51
C LYS A 4 -3.15 9.59 14.24
N GLY A 5 -1.82 9.59 14.37
CA GLY A 5 -0.91 9.73 13.23
C GLY A 5 -0.92 8.57 12.23
N VAL A 6 -1.13 7.34 12.69
CA VAL A 6 -1.10 6.14 11.83
C VAL A 6 -2.37 6.03 10.97
N VAL A 7 -3.53 6.40 11.51
CA VAL A 7 -4.83 6.29 10.81
C VAL A 7 -5.12 7.52 9.94
N GLN A 8 -4.60 8.71 10.27
CA GLN A 8 -4.95 9.98 9.61
C GLN A 8 -3.72 10.73 9.04
N GLY A 9 -2.80 10.01 8.40
CA GLY A 9 -1.63 10.61 7.76
C GLY A 9 -1.76 10.79 6.25
N ALA A 10 -0.85 11.57 5.65
CA ALA A 10 -0.80 11.78 4.21
C ALA A 10 -0.55 10.45 3.45
N PRO A 11 -1.00 10.34 2.19
CA PRO A 11 -0.67 9.21 1.34
C PRO A 11 0.83 9.11 1.07
N ILE A 12 1.37 7.90 1.17
CA ILE A 12 2.76 7.59 0.90
C ILE A 12 2.97 7.59 -0.62
N ASN A 13 4.00 8.29 -1.06
CA ASN A 13 4.35 8.33 -2.47
C ASN A 13 4.81 6.95 -2.94
N SER A 14 4.42 6.60 -4.17
CA SER A 14 4.79 5.32 -4.77
C SER A 14 6.30 5.11 -4.94
N ASN A 15 7.16 6.13 -4.89
CA ASN A 15 8.62 5.96 -4.99
C ASN A 15 9.36 6.07 -3.65
N ASP A 16 8.66 6.29 -2.55
CA ASP A 16 9.27 6.56 -1.25
C ASP A 16 9.34 5.29 -0.40
N LYS A 17 10.40 4.51 -0.64
CA LYS A 17 10.67 3.26 0.09
C LYS A 17 10.89 3.50 1.59
N GLN A 18 11.49 4.63 1.94
CA GLN A 18 11.80 4.94 3.35
C GLN A 18 10.52 5.27 4.12
N SER A 19 9.63 6.07 3.53
CA SER A 19 8.33 6.37 4.14
C SER A 19 7.42 5.15 4.22
N LEU A 20 7.51 4.19 3.28
CA LEU A 20 6.76 2.93 3.37
C LEU A 20 7.26 2.06 4.52
N GLY A 21 8.58 1.94 4.70
CA GLY A 21 9.17 1.20 5.82
C GLY A 21 8.83 1.81 7.17
N ALA A 22 9.03 3.13 7.32
CA ALA A 22 8.65 3.83 8.55
C ALA A 22 7.16 3.68 8.88
N PHE A 23 6.30 3.68 7.85
CA PHE A 23 4.88 3.43 8.03
C PHE A 23 4.58 1.99 8.47
N ALA A 24 5.33 1.00 7.99
CA ALA A 24 5.20 -0.39 8.43
C ALA A 24 5.54 -0.53 9.93
N ASP A 25 6.66 0.06 10.35
CA ASP A 25 7.11 0.07 11.75
C ASP A 25 6.09 0.76 12.66
N ASP A 26 5.59 1.94 12.25
CA ASP A 26 4.56 2.68 12.98
C ASP A 26 3.25 1.90 13.09
N LEU A 27 2.82 1.24 11.99
CA LEU A 27 1.59 0.46 11.95
C LEU A 27 1.67 -0.76 12.86
N LYS A 28 2.82 -1.44 12.88
CA LYS A 28 3.10 -2.55 13.80
C LYS A 28 3.04 -2.09 15.25
N SER A 29 3.75 -1.02 15.60
CA SER A 29 3.77 -0.48 16.95
C SER A 29 2.37 -0.05 17.42
N TYR A 30 1.57 0.54 16.52
CA TYR A 30 0.16 0.88 16.78
C TYR A 30 -0.69 -0.36 17.07
N GLY A 31 -0.55 -1.42 16.26
CA GLY A 31 -1.24 -2.69 16.49
C GLY A 31 -0.88 -3.33 17.83
N GLU A 32 0.42 -3.44 18.12
CA GLU A 32 0.93 -4.02 19.37
C GLU A 32 0.47 -3.25 20.62
N THR A 33 0.58 -1.92 20.56
CA THR A 33 0.18 -1.03 21.67
C THR A 33 -1.30 -1.21 22.01
N LEU A 34 -2.16 -1.24 21.00
CA LEU A 34 -3.59 -1.31 21.25
C LEU A 34 -4.06 -2.72 21.64
N LYS A 35 -3.38 -3.75 21.14
CA LYS A 35 -3.55 -5.12 21.60
C LYS A 35 -3.20 -5.26 23.08
N ALA A 36 -2.08 -4.68 23.51
CA ALA A 36 -1.70 -4.64 24.92
C ALA A 36 -2.72 -3.87 25.80
N MET A 37 -3.44 -2.91 25.22
CA MET A 37 -4.51 -2.17 25.89
C MET A 37 -5.89 -2.86 25.82
N GLY A 38 -6.03 -3.97 25.09
CA GLY A 38 -7.31 -4.69 24.94
C GLY A 38 -8.30 -4.04 23.96
N PHE A 39 -7.86 -3.10 23.11
CA PHE A 39 -8.73 -2.39 22.15
C PHE A 39 -8.82 -3.06 20.77
N GLU A 40 -8.51 -4.36 20.67
CA GLU A 40 -8.49 -5.10 19.40
C GLU A 40 -9.81 -4.99 18.60
N GLY A 41 -10.95 -4.93 19.29
CA GLY A 41 -12.27 -4.78 18.68
C GLY A 41 -12.51 -3.42 18.01
N GLU A 42 -11.89 -2.34 18.49
CA GLU A 42 -12.07 -0.99 17.94
C GLU A 42 -11.25 -0.78 16.65
N ILE A 43 -10.12 -1.47 16.52
CA ILE A 43 -9.22 -1.33 15.35
C ILE A 43 -9.66 -2.21 14.19
N ASN A 44 -10.20 -3.39 14.49
CA ASN A 44 -10.73 -4.31 13.49
C ASN A 44 -12.02 -3.81 12.83
N THR A 45 -12.42 -2.54 13.09
CA THR A 45 -13.48 -1.89 12.33
C THR A 45 -13.03 -1.64 10.89
N GLN A 46 -13.92 -1.91 9.95
CA GLN A 46 -13.64 -1.77 8.52
C GLN A 46 -13.25 -0.33 8.14
N SER A 47 -13.79 0.68 8.82
CA SER A 47 -13.45 2.09 8.64
C SER A 47 -11.99 2.41 8.97
N ASN A 48 -11.44 1.84 10.04
CA ASN A 48 -10.04 2.05 10.43
C ASN A 48 -9.10 1.37 9.42
N LEU A 49 -9.42 0.13 9.04
CA LEU A 49 -8.65 -0.59 8.02
C LEU A 49 -8.63 0.15 6.68
N VAL A 50 -9.77 0.68 6.23
CA VAL A 50 -9.86 1.49 5.00
C VAL A 50 -8.99 2.75 5.12
N SER A 51 -9.07 3.48 6.23
CA SER A 51 -8.27 4.70 6.44
C SER A 51 -6.76 4.43 6.37
N ILE A 52 -6.30 3.31 6.94
CA ILE A 52 -4.89 2.90 6.89
C ILE A 52 -4.49 2.54 5.45
N VAL A 53 -5.33 1.76 4.74
CA VAL A 53 -5.09 1.38 3.34
C VAL A 53 -5.07 2.59 2.41
N GLU A 54 -5.86 3.63 2.70
CA GLU A 54 -5.87 4.86 1.92
C GLU A 54 -4.54 5.62 1.94
N ARG A 55 -3.70 5.36 2.95
CA ARG A 55 -2.34 5.91 3.00
C ARG A 55 -1.36 5.18 2.10
N LEU A 56 -1.65 3.95 1.68
CA LEU A 56 -0.75 3.18 0.84
C LEU A 56 -0.65 3.75 -0.58
N PRO A 57 0.46 3.52 -1.29
CA PRO A 57 0.55 3.74 -2.74
C PRO A 57 -0.56 3.02 -3.52
N GLY A 58 -1.04 3.64 -4.60
CA GLY A 58 -2.19 3.12 -5.36
C GLY A 58 -2.04 1.69 -5.89
N TYR A 59 -0.81 1.26 -6.23
CA TYR A 59 -0.56 -0.12 -6.66
C TYR A 59 -0.70 -1.13 -5.49
N LEU A 60 -0.31 -0.73 -4.27
CA LEU A 60 -0.48 -1.51 -3.06
C LEU A 60 -1.96 -1.58 -2.66
N LYS A 61 -2.73 -0.49 -2.79
CA LYS A 61 -4.20 -0.54 -2.59
C LYS A 61 -4.86 -1.61 -3.47
N ASN A 62 -4.50 -1.65 -4.75
CA ASN A 62 -5.04 -2.65 -5.68
C ASN A 62 -4.65 -4.08 -5.31
N ARG A 63 -3.43 -4.29 -4.81
CA ARG A 63 -2.96 -5.61 -4.36
C ARG A 63 -3.62 -6.02 -3.04
N TRP A 64 -3.83 -5.08 -2.13
CA TRP A 64 -4.60 -5.30 -0.89
C TRP A 64 -6.02 -5.80 -1.16
N VAL A 65 -6.73 -5.22 -2.14
CA VAL A 65 -8.08 -5.69 -2.51
C VAL A 65 -8.07 -7.17 -2.94
N ARG A 66 -7.00 -7.63 -3.60
CA ARG A 66 -6.83 -9.06 -3.94
C ARG A 66 -6.62 -9.89 -2.69
N ASN A 67 -5.78 -9.43 -1.76
CA ASN A 67 -5.56 -10.11 -0.48
C ASN A 67 -6.88 -10.25 0.33
N VAL A 68 -7.66 -9.16 0.43
CA VAL A 68 -8.99 -9.17 1.07
C VAL A 68 -9.93 -10.19 0.43
N ARG A 69 -9.90 -10.31 -0.91
CA ARG A 69 -10.69 -11.33 -1.61
C ARG A 69 -10.30 -12.74 -1.15
N ASP A 70 -9.01 -13.02 -0.99
CA ASP A 70 -8.52 -14.34 -0.58
C ASP A 70 -8.80 -14.63 0.90
N ILE A 71 -8.68 -13.64 1.79
CA ILE A 71 -9.10 -13.75 3.20
C ILE A 71 -10.60 -14.11 3.28
N ARG A 72 -11.44 -13.44 2.48
CA ARG A 72 -12.89 -13.68 2.45
C ARG A 72 -13.26 -15.06 1.91
N LYS A 73 -12.47 -15.65 0.99
CA LYS A 73 -12.68 -17.04 0.54
C LYS A 73 -12.56 -18.03 1.70
N ASN A 74 -11.75 -17.71 2.71
CA ASN A 74 -11.59 -18.50 3.92
C ASN A 74 -12.66 -18.18 4.99
N LYS A 75 -13.78 -17.53 4.60
CA LYS A 75 -14.90 -17.15 5.48
C LYS A 75 -14.51 -16.24 6.65
N ARG A 76 -13.41 -15.48 6.52
CA ARG A 76 -12.96 -14.51 7.52
C ARG A 76 -13.03 -13.08 6.96
N SER A 77 -13.11 -12.09 7.84
CA SER A 77 -12.92 -10.68 7.49
C SER A 77 -11.45 -10.28 7.71
N PRO A 78 -10.90 -9.36 6.90
CA PRO A 78 -9.56 -8.84 7.15
C PRO A 78 -9.54 -8.10 8.49
N GLY A 79 -8.48 -8.34 9.26
CA GLY A 79 -8.18 -7.62 10.50
C GLY A 79 -6.94 -6.74 10.39
N ILE A 80 -6.57 -6.11 11.50
CA ILE A 80 -5.36 -5.28 11.58
C ILE A 80 -4.09 -6.10 11.40
N ASP A 81 -4.04 -7.32 11.93
CA ASP A 81 -2.88 -8.21 11.78
C ASP A 81 -2.63 -8.56 10.31
N ASP A 82 -3.70 -8.83 9.54
CA ASP A 82 -3.60 -9.09 8.10
C ASP A 82 -3.02 -7.90 7.35
N LEU A 83 -3.37 -6.68 7.78
CA LEU A 83 -2.90 -5.45 7.17
C LEU A 83 -1.45 -5.15 7.55
N ILE A 84 -1.06 -5.39 8.81
CA ILE A 84 0.33 -5.27 9.27
C ILE A 84 1.22 -6.22 8.46
N SER A 85 0.90 -7.51 8.43
CA SER A 85 1.69 -8.49 7.68
C SER A 85 1.77 -8.14 6.20
N TYR A 86 0.67 -7.69 5.61
CA TYR A 86 0.68 -7.24 4.21
C TYR A 86 1.64 -6.06 3.98
N VAL A 87 1.66 -5.07 4.87
CA VAL A 87 2.51 -3.88 4.73
C VAL A 87 3.99 -4.23 4.98
N GLU A 88 4.28 -5.13 5.91
CA GLU A 88 5.62 -5.69 6.12
C GLU A 88 6.10 -6.43 4.86
N ASP A 89 5.31 -7.38 4.34
CA ASP A 89 5.64 -8.16 3.13
C ASP A 89 5.98 -7.25 1.94
N VAL A 90 5.15 -6.23 1.68
CA VAL A 90 5.38 -5.34 0.54
C VAL A 90 6.56 -4.41 0.77
N THR A 91 6.91 -4.10 2.03
CA THR A 91 8.11 -3.34 2.39
C THR A 91 9.36 -4.17 2.09
N GLU A 92 9.36 -5.45 2.47
CA GLU A 92 10.44 -6.39 2.15
C GLU A 92 10.61 -6.54 0.63
N GLU A 93 9.50 -6.71 -0.11
CA GLU A 93 9.54 -6.81 -1.58
C GLU A 93 10.14 -5.57 -2.26
N VAL A 94 9.85 -4.37 -1.75
CA VAL A 94 10.38 -3.14 -2.35
C VAL A 94 11.81 -2.83 -1.93
N THR A 95 12.22 -3.30 -0.75
CA THR A 95 13.59 -3.14 -0.25
C THR A 95 14.52 -4.24 -0.76
N ASP A 96 13.99 -5.27 -1.41
CA ASP A 96 14.77 -6.33 -2.05
C ASP A 96 15.87 -5.73 -2.99
N PRO A 97 17.15 -6.08 -2.77
CA PRO A 97 18.27 -5.47 -3.48
C PRO A 97 18.36 -5.88 -4.96
N VAL A 98 17.72 -6.98 -5.35
CA VAL A 98 17.77 -7.58 -6.68
C VAL A 98 16.53 -7.23 -7.50
N TYR A 99 15.34 -7.52 -6.96
CA TYR A 99 14.06 -7.41 -7.64
C TYR A 99 13.23 -6.19 -7.22
N GLY A 100 13.57 -5.54 -6.11
CA GLY A 100 12.83 -4.39 -5.57
C GLY A 100 12.86 -3.14 -6.45
N LYS A 101 13.58 -3.14 -7.58
CA LYS A 101 13.51 -2.08 -8.62
C LYS A 101 12.41 -2.33 -9.65
N LEU A 102 11.96 -3.58 -9.79
CA LEU A 102 10.94 -3.98 -10.75
C LEU A 102 9.53 -3.57 -10.30
N THR A 103 9.31 -3.50 -8.99
CA THR A 103 8.04 -3.13 -8.36
C THR A 103 7.61 -1.68 -8.65
N PHE A 104 8.56 -0.79 -8.96
CA PHE A 104 8.33 0.64 -9.26
C PHE A 104 8.32 0.98 -10.76
N ALA A 105 8.75 0.04 -11.62
CA ALA A 105 8.98 0.32 -13.04
C ALA A 105 7.70 0.37 -13.91
N GLY A 106 6.53 0.17 -13.32
CA GLY A 106 5.26 0.06 -14.06
C GLY A 106 4.47 1.36 -14.12
N ARG A 107 4.78 2.24 -15.09
CA ARG A 107 3.86 3.15 -15.85
C ARG A 107 4.49 4.43 -16.43
N GLY A 108 5.81 4.60 -16.42
CA GLY A 108 6.44 5.85 -16.89
C GLY A 108 7.00 5.87 -18.32
N LYS A 109 7.33 4.72 -18.93
CA LYS A 109 8.24 4.70 -20.10
C LYS A 109 7.63 4.28 -21.44
N TYR A 110 6.35 3.91 -21.50
CA TYR A 110 5.68 3.48 -22.73
C TYR A 110 4.65 4.46 -23.29
N LEU A 111 4.85 5.77 -23.09
CA LEU A 111 4.10 6.82 -23.78
C LEU A 111 5.05 7.79 -24.51
N LYS A 112 5.96 7.26 -25.33
CA LYS A 112 6.42 8.00 -26.52
C LYS A 112 5.65 7.45 -27.71
N LYS A 113 4.57 8.14 -28.10
CA LYS A 113 3.92 7.92 -29.40
C LYS A 113 4.96 8.15 -30.51
N PRO A 114 5.21 7.21 -31.43
CA PRO A 114 5.89 7.52 -32.66
C PRO A 114 4.90 8.16 -33.66
N GLY A 115 5.27 9.33 -34.18
CA GLY A 115 4.95 9.88 -35.51
C GLY A 115 3.49 10.02 -35.95
N ASN A 116 3.05 11.26 -36.23
CA ASN A 116 2.22 11.49 -37.42
C ASN A 116 2.34 12.92 -37.95
N GLY A 117 2.66 13.05 -39.24
CA GLY A 117 2.61 14.28 -40.05
C GLY A 117 3.97 14.68 -40.63
N GLN A 118 4.19 14.86 -41.94
CA GLN A 118 3.31 14.89 -43.11
C GLN A 118 4.17 14.55 -44.35
N GLU A 119 3.73 13.62 -45.19
CA GLU A 119 4.13 13.55 -46.60
C GLU A 119 2.96 14.02 -47.46
N ALA A 120 3.32 14.59 -48.61
CA ALA A 120 2.49 15.02 -49.73
C ALA A 120 1.71 16.35 -49.58
N SER A 121 2.26 17.39 -50.18
CA SER A 121 1.47 18.32 -50.98
C SER A 121 2.11 18.43 -52.36
N HIS A 122 1.41 17.81 -53.30
CA HIS A 122 1.50 17.95 -54.74
C HIS A 122 0.98 19.36 -55.09
N THR A 123 1.75 20.15 -55.83
CA THR A 123 1.31 21.00 -56.97
C THR A 123 2.56 21.57 -57.61
#